data_AF-A0A1E5FLC6-F1
#
_entry.id   AF-A0A1E5FLC6-F1
#
_cell.length_a   1.000
_cell.length_b   1.000
_cell.length_c   1.000
_cell.angle_alpha   90.00
_cell.angle_beta   90.00
_cell.angle_gamma   90.00
#
_symmetry.space_group_name_H-M   'P 1'
#
loop_
_entity.id
_entity.type
_entity.pdbx_description
1 polymer ?
#
loop_
_entity_poly.entity_id
_entity_poly.type
_entity_poly.pdbx_seq_one_letter_code
_entity_poly.pdbx_strand_id
1 'polypeptide(L)'
;MKEIAFSKCQSFELSKLLQDSGYLSKNRDMCVRYYKGQGDSTFIHHSLNIIRATKSTEGSKFVRQMLGEPNGKASPSQECSYDTWFLNGYQGKAGSKVD
;
A
#
# COMPACT_ATOMS: atom_id res chain seq x y z
N MET A 1 -6.67 -0.57 -17.71
CA MET A 1 -6.09 -0.94 -16.41
C MET A 1 -7.17 -1.69 -15.64
N LYS A 2 -6.93 -2.90 -15.11
CA LYS A 2 -7.95 -3.60 -14.32
C LYS A 2 -8.17 -2.82 -13.02
N GLU A 3 -9.42 -2.53 -12.71
CA GLU A 3 -9.80 -1.91 -11.45
C GLU A 3 -9.64 -2.93 -10.32
N ILE A 4 -8.89 -2.56 -9.28
CA ILE A 4 -8.72 -3.38 -8.08
C ILE A 4 -9.68 -2.83 -7.02
N ALA A 5 -10.70 -3.60 -6.68
CA ALA A 5 -11.58 -3.28 -5.56
C ALA A 5 -10.88 -3.62 -4.25
N PHE A 6 -10.93 -2.70 -3.28
CA PHE A 6 -10.37 -2.86 -1.96
C PHE A 6 -11.33 -2.39 -0.88
N SER A 7 -11.92 -3.36 -0.19
CA SER A 7 -12.95 -3.16 0.83
C SER A 7 -12.37 -2.95 2.24
N LYS A 8 -13.21 -2.50 3.16
CA LYS A 8 -12.86 -2.44 4.59
C LYS A 8 -12.51 -3.81 5.17
N CYS A 9 -13.17 -4.88 4.72
CA CYS A 9 -12.89 -6.25 5.13
C CYS A 9 -11.49 -6.67 4.71
N GLN A 10 -11.11 -6.45 3.45
CA GLN A 10 -9.75 -6.74 2.97
C GLN A 10 -8.69 -5.88 3.68
N SER A 11 -9.01 -4.62 4.00
CA SER A 11 -8.13 -3.77 4.82
C SER A 11 -7.90 -4.34 6.21
N PHE A 12 -8.95 -4.87 6.85
CA PHE A 12 -8.84 -5.55 8.15
C PHE A 12 -8.03 -6.84 8.04
N GLU A 13 -8.28 -7.67 7.03
CA GLU A 13 -7.54 -8.90 6.78
C GLU A 13 -6.04 -8.64 6.58
N LEU A 14 -5.70 -7.64 5.75
CA LEU A 14 -4.31 -7.24 5.50
C LEU A 14 -3.66 -6.71 6.79
N SER A 15 -4.38 -5.89 7.54
CA SER A 15 -3.92 -5.34 8.82
C SER A 15 -3.62 -6.45 9.82
N LYS A 16 -4.50 -7.46 9.92
CA LYS A 16 -4.32 -8.62 10.77
C LYS A 16 -3.13 -9.46 10.32
N LEU A 17 -3.00 -9.75 9.03
CA LEU A 17 -1.87 -10.50 8.47
C LEU A 17 -0.52 -9.84 8.77
N LEU A 18 -0.45 -8.51 8.64
CA LEU A 18 0.75 -7.73 8.99
C LEU A 18 1.03 -7.84 10.50
N GLN A 19 0.03 -7.66 11.36
CA GLN A 19 0.21 -7.75 12.81
C GLN A 19 0.62 -9.15 13.27
N ASP A 20 -0.02 -10.20 12.76
CA ASP A 20 0.30 -11.61 13.05
C ASP A 20 1.74 -11.96 12.61
N SER A 21 2.25 -11.25 11.59
CA SER A 21 3.63 -11.36 11.10
C SER A 21 4.64 -10.48 11.86
N GLY A 22 4.21 -9.83 12.95
CA GLY A 22 5.04 -9.04 13.86
C GLY A 22 5.24 -7.57 13.46
N TYR A 23 4.41 -7.02 12.59
CA TYR A 23 4.43 -5.58 12.30
C TYR A 23 3.78 -4.80 13.43
N LEU A 24 4.40 -3.68 13.78
CA LEU A 24 3.78 -2.68 14.64
C LEU A 24 3.01 -1.68 13.79
N SER A 25 1.86 -1.21 14.27
CA SER A 25 1.06 -0.19 13.60
C SER A 25 1.20 1.17 14.27
N LYS A 26 1.33 2.22 13.47
CA LYS A 26 1.25 3.61 13.90
C LYS A 26 0.24 4.35 13.04
N ASN A 27 -0.79 4.90 13.69
CA ASN A 27 -1.73 5.80 13.04
C ASN A 27 -1.03 7.12 12.67
N ARG A 28 -1.28 7.59 11.44
CA ARG A 28 -0.87 8.89 10.91
C ARG A 28 -2.10 9.58 10.34
N ASP A 29 -1.98 10.87 10.09
CA ASP A 29 -3.09 11.72 9.66
C ASP A 29 -3.85 11.16 8.45
N MET A 30 -3.13 10.62 7.46
CA MET A 30 -3.71 10.15 6.20
C MET A 30 -3.71 8.63 6.03
N CYS A 31 -3.01 7.89 6.89
CA CYS A 31 -2.83 6.46 6.72
C CYS A 31 -2.50 5.76 8.03
N VAL A 32 -2.65 4.44 8.05
CA VAL A 32 -2.00 3.58 9.04
C VAL A 32 -0.68 3.10 8.44
N ARG A 33 0.43 3.30 9.16
CA ARG A 33 1.72 2.69 8.83
C ARG A 33 1.89 1.42 9.64
N TYR A 34 2.07 0.29 8.98
CA TYR A 34 2.59 -0.95 9.54
C TYR A 34 4.07 -1.02 9.26
N TYR A 35 4.90 -1.34 10.25
CA TYR A 35 6.35 -1.39 10.07
C TYR A 35 7.00 -2.51 10.88
N LYS A 36 8.10 -3.04 10.34
CA LYS A 36 8.93 -4.09 10.95
C LYS A 36 10.39 -3.73 10.73
N GLY A 37 11.11 -3.46 11.81
CA GLY A 37 12.48 -2.92 11.74
C GLY A 37 12.54 -1.54 11.08
N GLN A 38 13.71 -1.19 10.50
CA GLN A 38 13.95 0.13 9.92
C GLN A 38 13.55 0.27 8.44
N GLY A 39 13.52 -0.83 7.69
CA GLY A 39 13.31 -0.79 6.23
C GLY A 39 11.93 -1.23 5.76
N ASP A 40 11.23 -2.07 6.52
CA ASP A 40 9.96 -2.63 6.05
C ASP A 40 8.78 -1.77 6.53
N SER A 41 8.01 -1.26 5.57
CA SER A 41 6.85 -0.45 5.87
C SER A 41 5.76 -0.64 4.83
N THR A 42 4.53 -0.81 5.32
CA THR A 42 3.31 -0.83 4.53
C THR A 42 2.39 0.28 5.03
N PHE A 43 1.91 1.11 4.12
CA PHE A 43 1.04 2.25 4.38
C PHE A 43 -0.32 1.97 3.75
N ILE A 44 -1.36 1.96 4.57
CA ILE A 44 -2.75 1.82 4.11
C ILE A 44 -3.43 3.17 4.31
N HIS A 45 -3.78 3.84 3.21
CA HIS A 45 -4.46 5.13 3.29
C HIS A 45 -5.87 4.98 3.85
N HIS A 46 -6.34 5.92 4.68
CA HIS A 46 -7.66 5.83 5.33
C HIS A 46 -8.83 5.81 4.33
N SER A 47 -8.63 6.38 3.15
CA SER A 47 -9.62 6.31 2.06
C SER A 47 -9.69 4.95 1.37
N LEU A 48 -8.76 4.03 1.67
CA LEU A 48 -8.63 2.71 1.02
C LEU A 48 -8.34 2.75 -0.49
N ASN A 49 -8.00 3.91 -1.04
CA ASN A 49 -7.72 4.08 -2.46
C ASN A 49 -6.24 3.88 -2.81
N ILE A 50 -5.37 3.84 -1.80
CA ILE A 50 -3.91 3.77 -1.98
C ILE A 50 -3.32 2.87 -0.92
N ILE A 51 -2.49 1.92 -1.37
CA ILE A 51 -1.55 1.19 -0.52
C ILE A 51 -0.14 1.41 -1.06
N ARG A 52 0.83 1.58 -0.16
CA ARG A 52 2.25 1.59 -0.50
C ARG A 52 3.00 0.62 0.38
N ALA A 53 3.89 -0.18 -0.18
CA ALA A 53 4.76 -1.06 0.60
C ALA A 53 6.20 -0.92 0.13
N THR A 54 7.17 -1.00 1.04
CA THR A 54 8.60 -0.97 0.65
C THR A 54 8.88 -2.14 -0.30
N LYS A 55 9.59 -1.88 -1.41
CA LYS A 55 9.91 -2.92 -2.39
C LYS A 55 10.73 -4.04 -1.77
N SER A 56 10.51 -5.25 -2.28
CA SER A 56 11.27 -6.46 -1.89
C SER A 56 11.18 -6.82 -0.40
N THR A 57 10.20 -6.29 0.32
CA THR A 57 9.96 -6.64 1.72
C THR A 57 8.79 -7.61 1.89
N GLU A 58 8.65 -8.17 3.09
CA GLU A 58 7.56 -9.08 3.42
C GLU A 58 6.19 -8.37 3.31
N GLY A 59 6.12 -7.09 3.67
CA GLY A 59 4.92 -6.27 3.55
C GLY A 59 4.47 -6.12 2.09
N SER A 60 5.41 -5.85 1.17
CA SER A 60 5.08 -5.82 -0.27
C SER A 60 4.57 -7.18 -0.76
N LYS A 61 5.18 -8.30 -0.32
CA LYS A 61 4.72 -9.64 -0.71
C LYS A 61 3.28 -9.91 -0.25
N PHE A 62 2.91 -9.53 0.96
CA PHE A 62 1.53 -9.70 1.44
C PHE A 62 0.52 -8.90 0.61
N VAL A 63 0.84 -7.65 0.27
CA VAL A 63 -0.05 -6.84 -0.57
C VAL A 63 -0.15 -7.44 -1.98
N ARG A 64 0.97 -7.92 -2.55
CA ARG A 64 0.98 -8.62 -3.85
C ARG A 64 0.13 -9.88 -3.85
N GLN A 65 0.20 -10.69 -2.80
CA GLN A 65 -0.61 -11.90 -2.67
C GLN A 65 -2.10 -11.58 -2.61
N MET A 66 -2.48 -10.49 -1.96
CA MET A 66 -3.88 -10.10 -1.81
C MET A 66 -4.45 -9.38 -3.05
N LEU A 67 -3.67 -8.50 -3.68
CA LEU A 67 -4.16 -7.54 -4.68
C LEU A 67 -3.52 -7.71 -6.06
N GLY A 68 -2.53 -8.59 -6.19
CA GLY A 68 -1.73 -8.74 -7.40
C GLY A 68 -0.64 -7.68 -7.53
N GLU A 69 -0.12 -7.55 -8.75
CA GLU A 69 0.99 -6.64 -9.05
C GLU A 69 0.61 -5.16 -8.83
N PRO A 70 1.55 -4.31 -8.38
CA PRO A 70 1.33 -2.88 -8.22
C PRO A 70 0.92 -2.22 -9.55
N ASN A 71 -0.08 -1.36 -9.50
CA ASN A 71 -0.65 -0.64 -10.64
C ASN A 71 -0.58 0.90 -10.50
N GLY A 72 -0.02 1.38 -9.40
CA GLY A 72 0.10 2.80 -9.08
C GLY A 72 1.55 3.27 -9.07
N LYS A 73 1.73 4.57 -8.88
CA LYS A 73 3.04 5.20 -8.77
C LYS A 73 3.14 6.10 -7.54
N ALA A 74 4.32 6.10 -6.92
CA ALA A 74 4.67 7.08 -5.91
C ALA A 74 5.17 8.38 -6.59
N SER A 75 5.57 9.38 -5.80
CA SER A 75 6.33 10.50 -6.38
C SER A 75 7.66 9.99 -6.95
N PRO A 76 8.28 10.65 -7.94
CA PRO A 76 9.53 10.18 -8.56
C PRO A 76 10.63 9.89 -7.54
N SER A 77 10.75 10.71 -6.50
CA SER A 77 11.70 10.53 -5.39
C SER A 77 11.46 9.30 -4.51
N GLN A 78 10.27 8.69 -4.59
CA GLN A 78 9.83 7.57 -3.75
C GLN A 78 9.52 6.31 -4.56
N GLU A 79 9.41 6.42 -5.88
CA GLU A 79 9.04 5.33 -6.78
C GLU A 79 10.06 4.19 -6.78
N CYS A 80 11.34 4.49 -6.60
CA CYS A 80 12.38 3.48 -6.44
C CYS A 80 12.21 2.66 -5.15
N SER A 81 11.59 3.23 -4.12
CA SER A 81 11.52 2.62 -2.78
C SER A 81 10.23 1.86 -2.51
N TYR A 82 9.13 2.18 -3.21
CA TYR A 82 7.81 1.63 -2.89
C TYR A 82 7.12 0.98 -4.08
N ASP A 83 6.52 -0.17 -3.84
CA ASP A 83 5.42 -0.68 -4.65
C ASP A 83 4.14 0.06 -4.26
N THR A 84 3.37 0.51 -5.24
CA THR A 84 2.16 1.32 -5.01
C THR A 84 0.96 0.68 -5.72
N TRP A 85 -0.15 0.58 -4.99
CA TRP A 85 -1.43 0.15 -5.53
C TRP A 85 -2.42 1.31 -5.48
N PHE A 86 -3.04 1.60 -6.61
CA PHE A 86 -4.23 2.41 -6.71
C PHE A 86 -5.46 1.50 -6.79
N LEU A 87 -6.45 1.82 -5.96
CA LEU A 87 -7.58 0.96 -5.63
C LEU A 87 -8.88 1.76 -5.80
N ASN A 88 -10.00 1.05 -5.98
CA ASN A 88 -11.35 1.64 -6.04
C ASN A 88 -11.47 2.77 -7.08
N GLY A 89 -10.97 2.52 -8.30
CA GLY A 89 -11.03 3.48 -9.41
C GLY A 89 -10.11 4.71 -9.26
N TYR A 90 -9.26 4.78 -8.23
CA TYR A 90 -8.33 5.89 -8.08
C TYR A 90 -7.26 5.88 -9.19
N GLN A 91 -7.00 7.05 -9.78
CA GLN A 91 -6.05 7.20 -10.91
C GLN A 91 -4.86 8.10 -10.58
N GLY A 92 -4.69 8.50 -9.32
CA GLY A 92 -3.71 9.52 -8.92
C GLY A 92 -4.32 10.93 -8.91
N LYS A 93 -3.57 11.90 -8.39
CA LYS A 93 -3.95 13.32 -8.48
C LYS A 93 -3.64 13.84 -9.90
N ALA A 94 -4.59 14.57 -10.48
CA ALA A 94 -4.39 15.30 -11.73
C ALA A 94 -3.15 16.20 -11.60
N GLY A 95 -2.07 15.86 -12.30
CA GLY A 95 -0.74 16.47 -12.18
C GLY A 95 0.40 15.46 -12.16
N SER A 96 0.14 14.23 -11.70
CA SER A 96 1.05 13.10 -11.92
C SER A 96 0.79 12.49 -13.31
N LYS A 97 1.00 13.27 -14.38
CA LYS A 97 0.90 12.75 -15.75
C LYS A 97 1.83 11.53 -15.88
N VAL A 98 1.25 10.43 -16.34
CA VAL A 98 2.00 9.30 -16.89
C VAL A 98 2.28 9.77 -18.30
N ASP A 99 3.51 10.19 -18.58
CA ASP A 99 4.01 10.17 -19.95
C ASP A 99 4.32 8.72 -20.32
#